data_AF-Q3T929-F1
#
_entry.id   AF-Q3T929-F1
#
_cell.length_a   1.000
_cell.length_b   1.000
_cell.length_c   1.000
_cell.angle_alpha   90.00
_cell.angle_beta   90.00
_cell.angle_gamma   90.00
#
_symmetry.space_group_name_H-M   'P 1'
#
loop_
_entity.id
_entity.type
_entity.pdbx_description
1 polymer ?
#
loop_
_entity_poly.entity_id
_entity_poly.type
_entity_poly.pdbx_seq_one_letter_code
_entity_poly.pdbx_strand_id
1 'polypeptide(L)'
;VDEEGKFVRLRNKSNEDQSMGNWQIKRQNGDDPLLTYRFPPKFTLKAGQVVTIWAAGAGATHSPPADLVWKSQNTWGCGNSLRTALINSTGE
;
A
#
# COMPACT_ATOMS: atom_id res chain seq x y z
N VAL A 1 -7.94 5.98 1.51
CA VAL A 1 -7.98 4.51 1.30
C VAL A 1 -9.31 4.21 0.67
N ASP A 2 -9.37 3.28 -0.28
CA ASP A 2 -10.64 2.95 -0.92
C ASP A 2 -11.56 2.16 0.02
N GLU A 3 -12.83 2.58 0.14
CA GLU A 3 -13.82 1.96 1.02
C GLU A 3 -14.31 0.60 0.47
N GLU A 4 -14.25 0.43 -0.85
CA GLU A 4 -14.54 -0.84 -1.53
C GLU A 4 -13.33 -1.81 -1.48
N GLY A 5 -12.22 -1.40 -0.88
CA GLY A 5 -11.04 -2.24 -0.69
C GLY A 5 -10.22 -2.49 -1.96
N LYS A 6 -10.39 -1.69 -3.02
CA LYS A 6 -9.65 -1.87 -4.28
C LYS A 6 -8.21 -1.41 -4.19
N PHE A 7 -7.92 -0.36 -3.41
CA PHE A 7 -6.55 0.17 -3.30
C PHE A 7 -6.24 0.92 -2.00
N VAL A 8 -4.94 1.00 -1.72
CA VAL A 8 -4.33 1.98 -0.81
C VAL A 8 -3.45 2.91 -1.65
N ARG A 9 -3.51 4.22 -1.39
CA ARG A 9 -2.72 5.23 -2.11
C ARG A 9 -1.86 6.00 -1.12
N LEU A 10 -0.57 6.09 -1.41
CA LEU A 10 0.41 6.84 -0.63
C LEU A 10 0.93 8.00 -1.46
N ARG A 11 1.16 9.14 -0.81
CA ARG A 11 1.76 10.33 -1.43
C ARG A 11 2.97 10.74 -0.63
N ASN A 12 4.11 10.90 -1.30
CA ASN A 12 5.23 11.61 -0.71
C ASN A 12 4.91 13.11 -0.75
N LYS A 13 4.67 13.70 0.43
CA LYS A 13 4.35 15.13 0.57
C LYS A 13 5.59 16.00 0.78
N SER A 14 6.77 15.41 0.84
CA SER A 14 8.03 16.14 0.96
C SER A 14 8.55 16.59 -0.41
N ASN A 15 9.61 17.40 -0.37
CA ASN A 15 10.38 17.82 -1.53
C ASN A 15 11.59 16.91 -1.79
N GLU A 16 11.71 15.79 -1.07
CA GLU A 16 12.83 14.85 -1.18
C GLU A 16 12.33 13.46 -1.57
N ASP A 17 13.20 12.66 -2.18
CA ASP A 17 12.90 11.27 -2.54
C ASP A 17 12.91 10.39 -1.29
N GLN A 18 11.85 9.58 -1.09
CA GLN A 18 11.76 8.66 0.04
C GLN A 18 12.11 7.24 -0.42
N SER A 19 13.18 6.69 0.14
CA SER A 19 13.46 5.25 0.03
C SER A 19 12.47 4.48 0.92
N MET A 20 11.72 3.57 0.33
CA MET A 20 10.72 2.73 1.03
C MET A 20 10.99 1.23 0.81
N GLY A 21 12.24 0.87 0.51
CA GLY A 21 12.64 -0.52 0.35
C GLY A 21 12.29 -1.35 1.59
N ASN A 22 11.61 -2.48 1.39
CA ASN A 22 11.14 -3.38 2.47
C ASN A 22 10.12 -2.79 3.47
N TRP A 23 9.61 -1.58 3.23
CA TRP A 23 8.52 -1.02 4.03
C TRP A 23 7.26 -1.89 3.88
N GLN A 24 6.33 -1.75 4.82
CA GLN A 24 5.11 -2.52 4.85
C GLN A 24 3.88 -1.64 4.99
N ILE A 25 2.77 -2.06 4.40
CA ILE A 25 1.44 -1.53 4.71
C ILE A 25 0.72 -2.58 5.53
N LYS A 26 0.34 -2.22 6.74
CA LYS A 26 -0.47 -3.05 7.64
C LYS A 26 -1.90 -2.55 7.63
N ARG A 27 -2.84 -3.44 7.32
CA ARG A 27 -4.27 -3.14 7.25
C ARG A 27 -5.06 -4.05 8.18
N GLN A 28 -5.79 -3.44 9.10
CA GLN A 28 -6.69 -4.09 10.06
C GLN A 28 -8.13 -3.70 9.72
N ASN A 29 -8.99 -4.69 9.47
CA ASN A 29 -10.41 -4.50 9.16
C ASN A 29 -11.24 -5.08 10.31
N GLY A 30 -11.73 -4.26 11.24
CA GLY A 30 -12.35 -4.74 12.47
C GLY A 30 -11.45 -5.76 13.19
N ASP A 31 -12.00 -6.96 13.44
CA ASP A 31 -11.31 -8.08 14.10
C ASP A 31 -10.73 -9.12 13.10
N ASP A 32 -10.76 -8.83 11.80
CA ASP A 32 -10.22 -9.73 10.77
C ASP A 32 -8.70 -9.93 10.93
N PRO A 33 -8.13 -11.03 10.40
CA PRO A 33 -6.69 -11.20 10.35
C PRO A 33 -5.95 -10.01 9.72
N LEU A 34 -4.83 -9.62 10.32
CA LEU A 34 -4.02 -8.49 9.85
C LEU A 34 -3.48 -8.74 8.44
N LEU A 35 -3.81 -7.85 7.52
CA LEU A 35 -3.28 -7.84 6.15
C LEU A 35 -1.94 -7.09 6.11
N THR A 36 -0.92 -7.71 5.53
CA THR A 36 0.41 -7.11 5.40
C THR A 36 0.91 -7.18 3.97
N TYR A 37 1.02 -6.02 3.32
CA TYR A 37 1.73 -5.84 2.04
C TYR A 37 3.17 -5.40 2.31
N ARG A 38 4.12 -5.93 1.54
CA ARG A 38 5.54 -5.53 1.63
C ARG A 38 5.99 -4.95 0.30
N PHE A 39 6.62 -3.77 0.36
CA PHE A 39 7.25 -3.15 -0.80
C PHE A 39 8.46 -3.96 -1.29
N PRO A 40 8.81 -3.89 -2.59
CA PRO A 40 10.05 -4.48 -3.10
C PRO A 40 11.29 -4.00 -2.32
N PRO A 41 12.38 -4.79 -2.27
CA PRO A 41 13.59 -4.41 -1.53
C PRO A 41 14.21 -3.08 -1.98
N LYS A 42 14.00 -2.69 -3.24
CA LYS A 42 14.41 -1.41 -3.81
C LYS A 42 13.19 -0.70 -4.38
N PHE A 43 12.68 0.28 -3.63
CA PHE A 43 11.56 1.12 -4.07
C PHE A 43 11.78 2.55 -3.56
N THR A 44 11.63 3.53 -4.45
CA THR A 44 11.75 4.95 -4.13
C THR A 44 10.50 5.67 -4.58
N LEU A 45 9.84 6.36 -3.64
CA LEU A 45 8.74 7.26 -3.94
C LEU A 45 9.30 8.68 -4.05
N LYS A 46 9.41 9.19 -5.28
CA LYS A 46 10.01 10.50 -5.53
C LYS A 46 9.23 11.65 -4.88
N ALA A 47 9.89 12.78 -4.69
CA ALA A 47 9.30 14.02 -4.17
C ALA A 47 7.96 14.35 -4.87
N GLY A 48 6.93 14.64 -4.07
CA GLY A 48 5.59 14.98 -4.56
C GLY A 48 4.79 13.85 -5.24
N GLN A 49 5.40 12.70 -5.52
CA GLN A 49 4.77 11.61 -6.28
C GLN A 49 3.82 10.76 -5.43
N VAL A 50 3.02 9.97 -6.14
CA VAL A 50 2.01 9.08 -5.60
C VAL A 50 2.29 7.65 -6.07
N VAL A 51 2.08 6.69 -5.18
CA VAL A 51 1.97 5.27 -5.53
C VAL A 51 0.60 4.74 -5.11
N THR A 52 -0.03 3.98 -5.98
CA THR A 52 -1.25 3.23 -5.69
C THR A 52 -0.92 1.74 -5.61
N ILE A 53 -1.34 1.10 -4.53
CA ILE A 53 -1.20 -0.33 -4.31
C ILE A 53 -2.60 -0.94 -4.44
N TRP A 54 -2.81 -1.62 -5.57
CA TRP A 54 -4.06 -2.26 -5.96
C TRP A 54 -4.14 -3.67 -5.41
N ALA A 55 -5.32 -4.08 -4.97
CA ALA A 55 -5.62 -5.48 -4.74
C ALA A 55 -5.78 -6.21 -6.09
N ALA A 56 -5.54 -7.53 -6.12
CA ALA A 56 -5.61 -8.32 -7.36
C ALA A 56 -6.99 -8.24 -8.04
N GLY A 57 -8.07 -8.22 -7.26
CA GLY A 57 -9.44 -8.16 -7.76
C GLY A 57 -9.85 -6.82 -8.36
N ALA A 58 -9.02 -5.77 -8.23
CA ALA A 58 -9.30 -4.46 -8.81
C ALA A 58 -9.07 -4.41 -10.33
N GLY A 59 -8.43 -5.42 -10.93
CA GLY A 59 -8.18 -5.48 -12.37
C GLY A 59 -7.16 -4.44 -12.89
N ALA A 60 -6.37 -3.83 -12.00
CA ALA A 60 -5.37 -2.84 -12.36
C ALA A 60 -4.14 -3.47 -13.03
N THR A 61 -3.53 -2.75 -13.97
CA THR A 61 -2.26 -3.14 -14.60
C THR A 61 -1.09 -2.79 -13.68
N HIS A 62 -0.16 -3.72 -13.50
CA HIS A 62 1.06 -3.47 -12.75
C HIS A 62 2.01 -2.57 -13.56
N SER A 63 2.21 -1.33 -13.10
CA SER A 63 3.02 -0.30 -13.76
C SER A 63 3.87 0.46 -12.74
N PRO A 64 4.98 -0.13 -12.24
CA PRO A 64 5.87 0.56 -11.30
C PRO A 64 6.50 1.83 -11.90
N PRO A 65 6.74 2.90 -11.11
CA PRO A 65 6.52 2.96 -9.66
C PRO A 65 5.12 3.42 -9.25
N ALA A 66 4.29 3.91 -10.19
CA ALA A 66 3.01 4.55 -9.90
C ALA A 66 1.93 3.55 -9.45
N ASP A 67 1.89 2.36 -10.05
CA ASP A 67 0.85 1.35 -9.81
C ASP A 67 1.47 -0.01 -9.48
N LEU A 68 1.30 -0.43 -8.21
CA LEU A 68 1.72 -1.73 -7.70
C LEU A 68 0.49 -2.63 -7.55
N VAL A 69 0.61 -3.91 -7.87
CA VAL A 69 -0.49 -4.88 -7.72
C VAL A 69 -0.11 -5.93 -6.69
N TRP A 70 -0.92 -6.07 -5.64
CA TRP A 70 -0.78 -7.11 -4.62
C TRP A 70 -1.43 -8.41 -5.11
N LYS A 71 -0.71 -9.14 -5.96
CA LYS A 71 -1.24 -10.32 -6.69
C LYS A 71 -1.79 -11.44 -5.81
N SER A 72 -1.29 -11.59 -4.58
CA SER A 72 -1.73 -12.65 -3.66
C SER A 72 -2.96 -12.31 -2.83
N GLN A 73 -3.48 -11.08 -2.93
CA GLN A 73 -4.59 -10.61 -2.10
C GLN A 73 -5.68 -10.00 -3.00
N ASN A 74 -6.88 -10.56 -2.95
CA ASN A 74 -7.97 -10.15 -3.85
C ASN A 74 -8.60 -8.80 -3.48
N THR A 75 -8.54 -8.41 -2.20
CA THR A 75 -9.08 -7.13 -1.68
C THR A 75 -8.29 -6.63 -0.46
N TRP A 76 -8.20 -5.32 -0.28
CA TRP A 76 -7.75 -4.69 0.99
C TRP A 76 -8.77 -4.80 2.12
N GLY A 77 -9.98 -5.31 1.81
CA GLY A 77 -11.10 -5.45 2.72
C GLY A 77 -11.89 -4.16 2.89
N CYS A 78 -13.18 -4.34 3.15
CA CYS A 78 -14.17 -3.31 3.42
C CYS A 78 -14.75 -3.49 4.84
N GLY A 79 -15.53 -2.53 5.31
CA GLY A 79 -16.17 -2.60 6.63
C GLY A 79 -16.20 -1.25 7.35
N ASN A 80 -16.75 -1.25 8.56
CA ASN A 80 -17.02 -0.03 9.32
C ASN A 80 -15.81 0.49 10.11
N SER A 81 -14.79 -0.34 10.33
CA SER A 81 -13.57 0.02 11.05
C SER A 81 -12.36 -0.43 10.25
N LEU A 82 -11.64 0.54 9.69
CA LEU A 82 -10.60 0.33 8.69
C LEU A 82 -9.35 1.10 9.09
N ARG A 83 -8.32 0.39 9.59
CA ARG A 83 -7.05 1.01 10.00
C ARG A 83 -5.94 0.60 9.04
N THR A 84 -5.30 1.59 8.42
CA THR A 84 -4.11 1.39 7.56
C THR A 84 -2.91 2.12 8.16
N ALA A 85 -1.81 1.40 8.36
CA ALA A 85 -0.55 1.96 8.82
C ALA A 85 0.54 1.67 7.78
N LEU A 86 1.43 2.64 7.60
CA LEU A 86 2.66 2.49 6.84
C LEU A 86 3.80 2.28 7.84
N ILE A 87 4.55 1.21 7.65
CA ILE A 87 5.60 0.76 8.55
C ILE A 87 6.93 0.80 7.80
N ASN A 88 7.95 1.38 8.39
CA ASN A 88 9.27 1.47 7.78
C ASN A 88 10.02 0.12 7.78
N SER A 89 11.26 0.12 7.29
CA SER A 89 12.09 -1.10 7.22
C SER A 89 12.52 -1.65 8.58
N THR A 90 12.51 -0.84 9.64
CA THR A 90 12.87 -1.24 11.01
C THR A 90 11.65 -1.65 11.85
N GLY A 91 10.43 -1.46 11.33
CA GLY A 91 9.19 -1.91 11.98
C GLY A 91 8.42 -0.81 12.72
N GLU A 92 8.82 0.45 12.55
CA GLU A 92 8.14 1.63 13.12
C GLU A 92 7.03 2.15 12.21
#